data_AF-U6N309-F1
#
_entry.id   AF-U6N309-F1
#
_cell.length_a   1.000
_cell.length_b   1.000
_cell.length_c   1.000
_cell.angle_alpha   90.00
_cell.angle_beta   90.00
_cell.angle_gamma   90.00
#
_symmetry.space_group_name_H-M   'P 1'
#
loop_
_entity.id
_entity.type
_entity.pdbx_description
1 polymer ?
#
loop_
_entity_poly.entity_id
_entity_poly.type
_entity_poly.pdbx_seq_one_letter_code
_entity_poly.pdbx_strand_id
1 'polypeptide(L)' 'MMKTICLFYDQCLRVMQETAGSEHRIGWGTIYNTLRPTISKITSMKFLPPLKPEEECKVFFKSLENEIVTALRNLADK' A
#
# COMPACT_ATOMS: atom_id res chain seq x y z
N MET A 1 0.26 -10.96 -5.67
CA MET A 1 -1.08 -10.45 -5.27
C MET A 1 -1.36 -10.59 -3.79
N MET A 2 -1.62 -11.79 -3.23
CA MET A 2 -2.00 -11.94 -1.81
C MET A 2 -1.00 -11.28 -0.86
N LYS A 3 0.29 -11.55 -1.06
CA LYS A 3 1.38 -10.92 -0.30
C LYS A 3 1.28 -9.39 -0.26
N THR A 4 1.02 -8.75 -1.39
CA THR A 4 0.89 -7.29 -1.52
C THR A 4 -0.34 -6.75 -0.77
N ILE A 5 -1.45 -7.49 -0.80
CA ILE A 5 -2.68 -7.11 -0.08
C ILE A 5 -2.46 -7.22 1.44
N CYS A 6 -1.88 -8.33 1.91
CA CYS A 6 -1.54 -8.51 3.33
C CYS A 6 -0.55 -7.43 3.79
N LEU A 7 0.49 -7.15 2.99
CA LEU A 7 1.45 -6.09 3.29
C LEU A 7 0.74 -4.73 3.45
N PHE A 8 -0.15 -4.37 2.53
CA PHE A 8 -0.91 -3.12 2.64
C PHE A 8 -1.71 -3.03 3.94
N TYR A 9 -2.40 -4.11 4.29
CA TYR A 9 -3.18 -4.21 5.53
C TYR A 9 -2.28 -4.05 6.77
N ASP A 10 -1.17 -4.80 6.84
CA ASP A 10 -0.24 -4.76 7.97
C ASP A 10 0.39 -3.38 8.15
N GLN A 11 0.79 -2.74 7.05
CA GLN A 11 1.36 -1.39 7.10
C GLN A 11 0.33 -0.34 7.52
N CYS A 12 -0.93 -0.45 7.08
CA CYS A 12 -1.99 0.45 7.52
C CYS A 12 -2.25 0.31 9.02
N LEU A 13 -2.35 -0.93 9.52
CA LEU A 13 -2.51 -1.18 10.96
C LEU A 13 -1.36 -0.58 11.76
N ARG A 14 -0.13 -0.82 11.31
CA ARG A 14 1.08 -0.32 11.96
C ARG A 14 1.06 1.21 12.06
N VAL A 15 0.82 1.94 10.97
CA VAL A 15 0.78 3.41 10.99
C VAL A 15 -0.34 3.95 11.88
N MET A 16 -1.53 3.32 11.85
CA MET A 16 -2.63 3.72 12.73
C MET A 16 -2.32 3.49 14.22
N GLN A 17 -1.52 2.47 14.54
CA GLN A 17 -1.08 2.19 15.91
C GLN A 17 0.05 3.13 16.35
N GLU A 18 1.04 3.37 15.49
CA GLU A 18 2.17 4.28 15.75
C GLU A 18 1.70 5.72 16.00
N THR A 19 0.65 6.15 15.28
CA THR A 19 0.08 7.50 15.40
C THR A 19 -1.11 7.59 16.37
N ALA A 20 -1.46 6.51 17.07
CA ALA A 20 -2.62 6.50 17.96
C ALA A 20 -2.51 7.49 19.12
N GLY A 21 -1.29 7.75 19.59
CA GLY A 21 -0.98 8.69 20.67
C GLY A 21 -0.41 10.04 20.22
N SER A 22 -0.28 10.27 18.91
CA SER A 22 0.21 11.56 18.39
C SER A 22 -0.92 12.57 18.28
N GLU A 23 -0.57 13.86 18.33
CA GLU A 23 -1.52 14.98 18.11
C GLU A 23 -2.17 14.89 16.72
N HIS A 24 -1.45 14.35 15.73
CA HIS A 24 -1.92 14.09 14.38
C HIS A 24 -2.22 12.61 14.17
N ARG A 25 -3.25 12.11 14.87
CA ARG A 25 -3.70 10.72 14.71
C ARG A 25 -4.12 10.44 13.27
N ILE A 26 -3.53 9.40 12.68
CA ILE A 26 -3.85 8.98 11.32
C ILE A 26 -4.93 7.90 11.37
N GLY A 27 -6.10 8.23 10.84
CA GLY A 27 -7.22 7.30 10.69
C GLY A 27 -7.33 6.72 9.28
N TRP A 28 -8.18 5.71 9.12
CA TRP A 28 -8.46 5.11 7.81
C TRP A 28 -8.94 6.13 6.76
N GLY A 29 -9.73 7.13 7.15
CA GLY A 29 -10.19 8.17 6.23
C GLY A 29 -9.03 8.93 5.57
N THR A 30 -8.00 9.27 6.35
CA THR A 30 -6.79 9.94 5.85
C THR A 30 -5.99 9.02 4.94
N ILE A 31 -5.79 7.77 5.35
CA ILE A 31 -5.08 6.75 4.55
C ILE A 31 -5.78 6.54 3.21
N TYR A 32 -7.09 6.29 3.23
CA TYR A 32 -7.89 6.04 2.04
C TYR A 32 -7.83 7.20 1.05
N ASN A 33 -8.00 8.44 1.51
CA ASN A 33 -7.99 9.61 0.64
C ASN A 33 -6.60 9.89 0.06
N THR A 34 -5.54 9.69 0.85
CA THR A 34 -4.16 9.95 0.42
C THR A 34 -3.65 8.85 -0.52
N LEU A 35 -3.97 7.58 -0.24
CA LEU A 35 -3.49 6.43 -1.00
C LEU A 35 -4.48 5.93 -2.05
N ARG A 36 -5.54 6.69 -2.39
CA ARG A 36 -6.50 6.35 -3.46
C ARG A 36 -5.82 5.84 -4.76
N PRO A 37 -4.76 6.50 -5.28
CA PRO A 37 -4.05 6.03 -6.47
C PRO A 37 -3.40 4.65 -6.27
N THR A 38 -2.75 4.43 -5.13
CA THR A 38 -2.08 3.16 -4.80
C THR A 38 -3.11 2.05 -4.57
N ILE A 39 -4.23 2.32 -3.91
CA ILE A 39 -5.35 1.38 -3.76
C ILE A 39 -5.91 0.98 -5.12
N SER A 40 -6.06 1.94 -6.04
CA SER A 40 -6.47 1.63 -7.42
C SER A 40 -5.49 0.64 -8.07
N LYS A 41 -4.18 0.86 -7.96
CA LYS A 41 -3.16 -0.07 -8.49
C LYS A 41 -3.24 -1.46 -7.86
N ILE A 42 -3.46 -1.55 -6.54
CA ILE A 42 -3.67 -2.82 -5.82
C ILE A 42 -4.88 -3.57 -6.40
N THR A 43 -6.00 -2.88 -6.62
CA THR A 43 -7.19 -3.53 -7.21
C THR A 43 -7.00 -3.92 -8.67
N SER A 44 -6.17 -3.19 -9.41
CA SER A 44 -5.89 -3.45 -10.82
C SER A 44 -4.96 -4.64 -11.06
N MET A 45 -4.29 -5.18 -10.02
CA MET A 45 -3.39 -6.33 -10.14
C MET A 45 -4.04 -7.55 -10.81
N LYS A 46 -5.35 -7.74 -10.61
CA LYS A 46 -6.12 -8.86 -11.18
C LYS A 46 -6.27 -8.79 -12.72
N PHE A 47 -6.01 -7.63 -13.31
CA PHE A 47 -6.12 -7.40 -14.74
C PHE A 47 -4.77 -7.47 -15.46
N LEU A 48 -3.72 -7.93 -14.78
CA LEU A 48 -2.45 -8.21 -15.44
C LEU A 48 -2.63 -9.32 -16.48
N PRO A 49 -2.06 -9.18 -17.69
CA PRO A 49 -2.16 -10.21 -18.72
C PRO A 49 -1.59 -11.55 -18.22
N PRO A 50 -2.28 -12.68 -18.41
CA PRO A 50 -1.81 -13.99 -17.93
C PRO A 50 -0.56 -14.49 -18.67
N LEU A 51 -0.31 -13.97 -19.88
CA LEU A 51 0.86 -14.29 -20.70
C LEU A 51 2.08 -13.41 -20.37
N LYS A 52 1.95 -12.49 -19.41
CA LYS A 52 3.06 -11.62 -19.01
C LYS A 52 4.15 -12.45 -18.34
N PRO A 53 5.44 -12.25 -18.67
CA PRO A 53 6.53 -13.00 -18.05
C PRO A 53 6.51 -12.89 -16.53
N GLU A 54 6.87 -13.98 -15.86
CA GLU A 54 6.86 -14.04 -14.38
C GLU A 54 7.77 -12.97 -13.77
N GLU A 55 8.93 -12.73 -14.37
CA GLU A 55 9.88 -11.71 -13.90
C GLU A 55 9.31 -10.30 -13.96
N GLU A 56 8.58 -9.95 -15.01
CA GLU A 56 7.92 -8.64 -15.09
C GLU A 56 6.79 -8.51 -14.06
N CYS A 57 6.09 -9.61 -13.77
CA CYS A 57 5.08 -9.64 -12.70
C CYS A 57 5.73 -9.44 -11.33
N LYS A 58 6.85 -10.11 -11.05
CA LYS A 58 7.62 -9.94 -9.80
C LYS A 58 8.12 -8.52 -9.63
N VAL A 59 8.68 -7.91 -10.68
CA VAL A 59 9.12 -6.51 -10.67
C VAL A 59 7.96 -5.58 -10.39
N PHE A 60 6.81 -5.79 -11.04
CA PHE A 60 5.60 -5.00 -10.79
C PHE A 60 5.13 -5.12 -9.34
N PHE A 61 5.01 -6.34 -8.79
CA PHE A 61 4.60 -6.53 -7.40
C PHE A 61 5.59 -5.90 -6.42
N LYS A 62 6.89 -6.06 -6.64
CA LYS A 62 7.92 -5.47 -5.77
C LYS A 62 7.90 -3.94 -5.81
N SER A 63 7.69 -3.35 -6.99
CA SER A 63 7.51 -1.91 -7.14
C SER A 63 6.28 -1.42 -6.36
N LEU A 64 5.16 -2.15 -6.43
CA LEU A 64 3.94 -1.79 -5.72
C LEU A 64 4.09 -1.95 -4.19
N GLU A 65 4.78 -3.00 -3.74
CA GLU A 65 5.12 -3.19 -2.32
C GLU A 65 5.96 -2.01 -1.78
N ASN A 66 6.97 -1.58 -2.53
CA ASN A 66 7.78 -0.42 -2.16
C ASN A 66 6.96 0.88 -2.14
N GLU A 67 6.10 1.09 -3.15
CA GLU A 67 5.21 2.25 -3.20
C GLU A 67 4.30 2.33 -1.95
N ILE A 68 3.72 1.21 -1.53
CA ILE A 68 2.90 1.12 -0.31
C ILE A 68 3.68 1.55 0.93
N VAL A 69 4.88 0.98 1.12
CA VAL A 69 5.71 1.26 2.30
C VAL A 69 6.14 2.72 2.31
N THR A 70 6.60 3.25 1.18
CA THR A 70 7.01 4.66 1.08
C THR A 70 5.83 5.61 1.29
N ALA A 71 4.67 5.34 0.69
CA ALA A 71 3.50 6.21 0.83
C ALA A 71 3.00 6.26 2.27
N LEU A 72 2.97 5.12 2.97
CA LEU A 72 2.53 5.05 4.37
C LEU A 72 3.56 5.66 5.34
N ARG A 73 4.86 5.50 5.08
CA ARG A 73 5.90 6.19 5.85
C ARG A 73 5.81 7.71 5.69
N ASN A 74 5.73 8.20 4.46
CA ASN A 74 5.56 9.63 4.18
C ASN A 74 4.27 10.20 4.78
N LEU A 75 3.24 9.36 4.97
CA LEU A 75 2.02 9.74 5.65
C LEU A 75 2.21 9.83 7.17
N ALA A 76 2.98 8.92 7.76
CA ALA A 76 3.30 8.92 9.19
C ALA A 76 4.27 10.04 9.62
N ASP A 77 5.16 10.46 8.71
CA ASP A 77 6.13 11.54 8.94
C ASP A 77 5.53 12.96 8.77
N LYS A 78 4.25 13.07 8.39
CA LYS A 78 3.51 14.34 8.28
C LYS A 78 2.81 14.70 9.57
#